data_AF-A0A7X6A921-F1
#
_entry.id   AF-A0A7X6A921-F1
#
_cell.length_a   1.000
_cell.length_b   1.000
_cell.length_c   1.000
_cell.angle_alpha   90.00
_cell.angle_beta   90.00
_cell.angle_gamma   90.00
#
_symmetry.space_group_name_H-M   'P 1'
#
loop_
_entity.id
_entity.type
_entity.pdbx_description
1 polymer ?
#
loop_
_entity_poly.entity_id
_entity_poly.type
_entity_poly.pdbx_seq_one_letter_code
_entity_poly.pdbx_strand_id
1 'polypeptide(L)' 'AGRPVQFLFAGKAHPADRPGQDLIRRIWQSTLDPELQGRVLFLENYDMRIGRYMVQGVDVWLNNPRRPLEAS' A
#
# COMPACT_ATOMS: atom_id res chain seq x y z
N ALA A 1 -3.59 15.63 21.98
CA ALA A 1 -4.20 15.44 20.65
C ALA A 1 -3.69 14.11 20.09
N GLY A 2 -4.57 13.17 19.75
CA GLY A 2 -4.15 11.92 19.10
C GLY A 2 -3.62 12.22 17.70
N ARG A 3 -2.48 11.63 17.32
CA ARG A 3 -1.93 11.71 15.96
C ARG A 3 -2.33 10.42 15.25
N PRO A 4 -3.54 10.34 14.65
CA PRO A 4 -3.98 9.11 14.00
C PRO A 4 -3.07 8.81 12.81
N VAL A 5 -2.64 7.55 12.70
CA VAL A 5 -1.84 7.07 11.57
C VAL A 5 -2.77 6.57 10.47
N GLN A 6 -2.41 6.85 9.22
CA GLN A 6 -3.03 6.29 8.02
C GLN A 6 -1.99 5.50 7.24
N PHE A 7 -2.36 4.32 6.78
CA PHE A 7 -1.59 3.49 5.86
C PHE A 7 -2.20 3.58 4.47
N LEU A 8 -1.38 4.01 3.51
CA LEU A 8 -1.74 4.07 2.11
C LEU A 8 -0.94 3.01 1.34
N PHE A 9 -1.64 2.05 0.76
CA PHE A 9 -1.05 1.02 -0.09
C PHE A 9 -1.39 1.29 -1.56
N ALA A 10 -0.46 0.95 -2.44
CA ALA A 10 -0.68 0.93 -3.89
C ALA A 10 0.15 -0.20 -4.47
N GLY A 11 -0.36 -0.90 -5.47
CA GLY A 11 0.37 -2.03 -6.04
C GLY A 11 -0.45 -2.85 -7.02
N LYS A 12 0.26 -3.55 -7.90
CA LYS A 12 -0.30 -4.64 -8.72
C LYS A 12 0.62 -5.85 -8.57
N ALA A 13 0.02 -7.03 -8.48
CA ALA A 13 0.76 -8.28 -8.53
C ALA A 13 0.78 -8.81 -9.97
N HIS A 14 1.87 -9.46 -10.36
CA HIS A 14 1.94 -10.16 -11.65
C HIS A 14 0.90 -11.30 -11.67
N PRO A 15 0.29 -11.66 -12.82
CA PRO A 15 -0.70 -12.74 -12.88
C PRO A 15 -0.20 -14.09 -12.37
N ALA A 16 1.11 -14.35 -12.48
CA ALA A 16 1.75 -15.57 -11.96
C ALA A 16 2.13 -15.48 -10.46
N ASP A 17 2.10 -14.30 -9.85
CA ASP A 17 2.47 -14.07 -8.45
C ASP A 17 1.25 -14.24 -7.53
N ARG A 18 0.90 -15.50 -7.25
CA ARG A 18 -0.21 -15.82 -6.33
C ARG A 18 0.02 -15.26 -4.92
N PRO A 19 1.22 -15.38 -4.31
CA PRO A 19 1.46 -14.79 -2.99
C PRO A 19 1.23 -13.27 -2.96
N GLY A 20 1.67 -12.54 -3.98
CA GLY A 20 1.43 -11.10 -4.08
C GLY A 20 -0.05 -10.75 -4.22
N GLN A 21 -0.79 -11.52 -5.02
CA GLN A 21 -2.25 -11.35 -5.16
C GLN A 21 -2.98 -11.60 -3.83
N ASP A 22 -2.60 -12.64 -3.09
CA ASP A 22 -3.17 -12.94 -1.77
C ASP A 22 -2.85 -11.84 -0.75
N LEU A 23 -1.65 -11.26 -0.79
CA LEU A 23 -1.26 -10.13 0.06
C LEU A 23 -2.12 -8.90 -0.24
N ILE A 24 -2.26 -8.52 -1.51
CA ILE A 24 -3.12 -7.41 -1.94
C ILE A 24 -4.55 -7.64 -1.45
N ARG A 25 -5.07 -8.87 -1.61
CA ARG A 25 -6.42 -9.23 -1.16
C ARG A 25 -6.59 -9.07 0.35
N ARG A 26 -5.60 -9.44 1.16
CA ARG A 26 -5.63 -9.26 2.62
C ARG A 26 -5.63 -7.79 3.01
N ILE A 27 -4.79 -6.97 2.37
CA ILE A 27 -4.76 -5.51 2.62
C ILE A 27 -6.11 -4.89 2.26
N TRP A 28 -6.69 -5.26 1.11
CA TRP A 28 -8.03 -4.82 0.72
C TRP A 28 -9.10 -5.23 1.74
N GLN A 29 -9.06 -6.46 2.24
CA GLN A 29 -10.00 -6.88 3.29
C GLN A 29 -9.87 -6.02 4.56
N SER A 30 -8.65 -5.61 4.93
CA SER A 30 -8.43 -4.67 6.05
C SER A 30 -9.05 -3.29 5.80
N THR A 31 -9.21 -2.83 4.56
CA THR A 31 -9.91 -1.56 4.29
C THR A 31 -11.42 -1.65 4.54
N LEU A 32 -11.98 -2.86 4.58
CA LEU A 32 -13.40 -3.12 4.84
C LEU A 32 -13.71 -3.31 6.33
N ASP A 33 -12.68 -3.43 7.17
CA ASP A 33 -12.84 -3.56 8.62
C ASP A 33 -13.31 -2.22 9.23
N PRO A 34 -14.46 -2.18 9.93
CA PRO A 34 -14.97 -0.96 10.56
C PRO A 34 -13.98 -0.30 11.52
N GLU A 35 -13.11 -1.06 12.18
CA GLU A 35 -12.10 -0.49 13.10
C GLU A 35 -10.97 0.23 12.37
N LEU A 36 -10.71 -0.16 11.11
CA LEU A 36 -9.65 0.35 10.25
C LEU A 36 -10.16 1.31 9.17
N GLN A 37 -11.48 1.53 9.11
CA GLN A 37 -12.11 2.41 8.13
C GLN A 37 -11.51 3.82 8.21
N GLY A 38 -11.04 4.34 7.08
CA GLY A 38 -10.37 5.64 6.99
C GLY A 38 -8.94 5.68 7.55
N ARG A 39 -8.40 4.55 8.02
CA ARG A 39 -7.01 4.40 8.46
C ARG A 39 -6.18 3.52 7.55
N VAL A 40 -6.79 2.56 6.86
CA VAL A 40 -6.13 1.74 5.85
C VAL A 40 -6.81 1.99 4.51
N LEU A 41 -6.01 2.40 3.53
CA LEU A 41 -6.46 2.78 2.19
C LEU A 41 -5.66 2.00 1.15
N PHE A 42 -6.32 1.55 0.10
CA PHE A 42 -5.68 0.92 -1.05
C PHE A 42 -6.03 1.69 -2.33
N LEU A 43 -5.00 2.17 -3.04
CA LEU A 43 -5.15 2.85 -4.32
C LEU A 43 -4.98 1.87 -5.47
N GLU A 44 -6.05 1.67 -6.22
CA GLU A 44 -6.04 0.90 -7.46
C GLU A 44 -5.40 1.71 -8.60
N ASN A 45 -4.83 0.99 -9.58
CA ASN A 45 -4.35 1.58 -10.84
C ASN A 45 -3.39 2.77 -10.66
N TYR A 46 -2.51 2.70 -9.65
CA TYR A 46 -1.51 3.75 -9.47
C TYR A 46 -0.64 3.87 -10.74
N ASP A 47 -0.54 5.09 -11.22
CA ASP A 47 0.32 5.47 -12.33
C ASP A 47 1.40 6.44 -11.82
N MET A 48 2.30 6.88 -12.69
CA MET A 48 3.34 7.85 -12.30
C MET A 48 2.77 9.17 -11.79
N ARG A 49 1.58 9.57 -12.24
CA ARG A 49 0.92 10.80 -11.80
C ARG A 49 0.42 10.65 -10.36
N ILE A 50 -0.23 9.53 -10.02
CA ILE A 50 -0.62 9.21 -8.63
C ILE A 50 0.62 9.08 -7.75
N GLY A 51 1.68 8.42 -8.25
CA GLY A 51 2.94 8.30 -7.53
C GLY A 51 3.53 9.65 -7.10
N ARG A 52 3.44 10.67 -7.95
CA ARG A 52 3.90 12.03 -7.60
C ARG A 52 3.14 12.61 -6.41
N TYR A 53 1.82 12.45 -6.37
CA TYR A 53 1.02 12.92 -5.24
C TYR A 53 1.30 12.14 -3.96
N MET A 54 1.50 10.82 -4.06
CA MET A 54 1.84 9.99 -2.90
C MET A 54 3.17 10.41 -2.27
N VAL A 55 4.22 10.59 -3.09
CA VAL A 55 5.55 10.99 -2.58
C VAL A 55 5.52 12.40 -1.97
N GLN A 56 4.73 13.32 -2.54
CA GLN A 56 4.61 14.68 -2.01
C GLN A 56 3.76 14.76 -0.73
N GLY A 57 2.78 13.88 -0.56
CA GLY A 57 1.79 13.95 0.50
C GLY A 57 2.06 13.07 1.73
N VAL A 58 3.08 12.21 1.68
CA VAL A 58 3.34 11.25 2.77
C VAL A 58 4.28 11.84 3.83
N ASP A 59 3.99 11.57 5.10
CA ASP A 59 4.92 11.88 6.20
C ASP A 59 6.09 10.89 6.24
N VAL A 60 5.84 9.61 5.96
CA VAL A 60 6.83 8.51 5.99
C VAL A 60 6.63 7.58 4.79
N TRP A 61 7.66 7.47 3.94
CA TRP A 61 7.68 6.50 2.84
C TRP A 61 8.36 5.19 3.27
N LEU A 62 7.64 4.08 3.17
CA LEU A 62 8.18 2.77 3.54
C LEU A 62 8.72 2.04 2.31
N ASN A 63 10.04 1.81 2.29
CA ASN A 63 10.70 0.90 1.36
C ASN A 63 11.39 -0.22 2.15
N ASN A 64 10.69 -1.31 2.44
CA ASN A 64 11.19 -2.41 3.28
C ASN A 64 11.36 -3.79 2.60
N PRO A 65 11.83 -3.87 1.35
CA PRO A 65 11.96 -5.15 0.68
C PRO A 65 12.96 -6.06 1.41
N ARG A 66 12.71 -7.37 1.34
CA ARG A 66 13.62 -8.36 1.91
C ARG A 66 14.88 -8.42 1.06
N ARG A 67 16.03 -8.09 1.64
CA ARG A 67 17.33 -8.33 0.97
C ARG A 67 17.50 -9.83 0.67
N PRO A 68 18.03 -10.23 -0.50
CA PRO A 68 18.53 -9.42 -1.63
C PRO A 68 17.50 -9.23 -2.77
N LEU A 69 16.21 -9.34 -2.49
CA LEU A 69 15.15 -9.45 -3.52
C LEU A 69 14.77 -8.11 -4.18
N GLU A 70 15.36 -7.00 -3.76
CA GLU A 70 15.23 -5.71 -4.45
C GLU A 70 16.39 -5.56 -5.44
N ALA A 71 16.05 -5.39 -6.72
CA ALA A 71 17.00 -4.91 -7.71
C ALA A 71 17.15 -3.39 -7.52
N SER A 72 18.36 -2.94 -7.18
CA SER A 72 18.67 -1.52 -6.94
C SER A 72 18.37 -0.62 -8.13
#